data_AF-A0AA86SI51-F1
#
_entry.id   AF-A0AA86SI51-F1
#
_cell.length_a   1.000
_cell.length_b   1.000
_cell.length_c   1.000
_cell.angle_alpha   90.00
_cell.angle_beta   90.00
_cell.angle_gamma   90.00
#
_symmetry.space_group_name_H-M   'P 1'
#
loop_
_entity.id
_entity.type
_entity.pdbx_description
1 polymer ?
#
loop_
_entity_poly.entity_id
_entity_poly.type
_entity_poly.pdbx_seq_one_letter_code
_entity_poly.pdbx_strand_id
1 'polypeptide(L)'
;MPYLKKINYLPSAKAYATRTFLFLKDDGTLKPLAIELSKPRLIRDCDLGFKPVLPLPVIDVQPHPDINYHWGVESKVVLPADKGVESTIWLLAKAHVIVNDTNYHQLISHWLNTHAVMEPFAIATHRNLSVVHPVYKLLHPHYRDTININALAREILINAGSIVEQTFLPGPYSMEMSSAVYKNWVFTDQALPNDLIKR
;
A
#
# COMPACT_ATOMS: atom_id res chain seq x y z
N MET A 1 7.66 5.23 4.81
CA MET A 1 7.73 5.25 3.33
C MET A 1 8.86 4.37 2.74
N PRO A 2 9.14 3.15 3.24
CA PRO A 2 10.38 2.44 2.86
C PRO A 2 10.43 2.00 1.38
N TYR A 3 9.28 1.67 0.79
CA TYR A 3 9.21 1.11 -0.56
C TYR A 3 9.20 2.15 -1.69
N LEU A 4 8.86 3.41 -1.38
CA LEU A 4 8.63 4.42 -2.40
C LEU A 4 9.87 4.72 -3.24
N LYS A 5 11.07 4.66 -2.62
CA LYS A 5 12.34 4.77 -3.34
C LYS A 5 12.50 3.63 -4.33
N LYS A 6 12.43 2.37 -3.84
CA LYS A 6 12.60 1.16 -4.65
C LYS A 6 11.64 1.14 -5.85
N ILE A 7 10.36 1.43 -5.61
CA ILE A 7 9.33 1.48 -6.66
C ILE A 7 9.67 2.55 -7.70
N ASN A 8 10.09 3.74 -7.28
CA ASN A 8 10.40 4.82 -8.21
C ASN A 8 11.69 4.59 -9.04
N TYR A 9 12.57 3.69 -8.59
CA TYR A 9 13.73 3.23 -9.36
C TYR A 9 13.36 2.21 -10.46
N LEU A 10 12.15 1.63 -10.43
CA LEU A 10 11.70 0.75 -11.51
C LEU A 10 11.52 1.58 -12.81
N PRO A 11 11.85 1.00 -13.99
CA PRO A 11 11.83 1.74 -15.25
C PRO A 11 10.47 2.37 -15.59
N SER A 12 9.38 1.65 -15.36
CA SER A 12 8.02 2.04 -15.75
C SER A 12 7.13 2.50 -14.60
N ALA A 13 7.58 2.41 -13.34
CA ALA A 13 6.77 2.77 -12.18
C ALA A 13 7.16 4.12 -11.60
N LYS A 14 6.16 4.94 -11.28
CA LYS A 14 6.31 6.18 -10.51
C LYS A 14 5.16 6.31 -9.55
N ALA A 15 5.48 6.60 -8.31
CA ALA A 15 4.55 6.62 -7.21
C ALA A 15 4.80 7.83 -6.30
N TYR A 16 3.70 8.29 -5.74
CA TYR A 16 3.67 9.10 -4.53
C TYR A 16 3.13 8.23 -3.42
N ALA A 17 3.54 8.55 -2.19
CA ALA A 17 2.74 8.17 -1.06
C ALA A 17 1.69 9.24 -0.84
N THR A 18 0.44 8.81 -0.85
CA THR A 18 -0.69 9.71 -0.79
C THR A 18 -1.31 9.76 0.60
N ARG A 19 -1.84 10.93 0.96
CA ARG A 19 -2.71 11.12 2.13
C ARG A 19 -3.91 11.96 1.70
N THR A 20 -5.11 11.44 1.94
CA THR A 20 -6.37 12.11 1.57
C THR A 20 -7.07 12.63 2.81
N PHE A 21 -7.47 13.89 2.78
CA PHE A 21 -8.28 14.50 3.83
C PHE A 21 -9.74 14.48 3.41
N LEU A 22 -10.59 13.85 4.22
CA LEU A 22 -12.03 13.71 3.99
C LEU A 22 -12.79 14.47 5.08
N PHE A 23 -13.93 15.04 4.72
CA PHE A 23 -14.85 15.70 5.64
C PHE A 23 -16.22 15.03 5.60
N LEU A 24 -16.76 14.68 6.77
CA LEU A 24 -18.12 14.17 6.91
C LEU A 24 -19.10 15.34 6.91
N LYS A 25 -19.96 15.41 5.90
CA LYS A 25 -21.01 16.42 5.79
C LYS A 25 -22.23 16.04 6.64
N ASP A 26 -23.07 17.03 6.93
CA ASP A 26 -24.33 16.86 7.66
C ASP A 26 -25.31 15.93 6.92
N ASP A 27 -25.17 15.79 5.60
CA ASP A 27 -25.95 14.84 4.77
C ASP A 27 -25.45 13.38 4.86
N GLY A 28 -24.44 13.11 5.69
CA GLY A 28 -23.88 11.78 5.91
C GLY A 28 -22.85 11.32 4.87
N THR A 29 -22.56 12.13 3.83
CA THR A 29 -21.57 11.76 2.79
C THR A 29 -20.18 12.35 3.05
N LEU A 30 -19.13 11.63 2.64
CA LEU A 30 -17.74 12.08 2.75
C LEU A 30 -17.34 12.93 1.54
N LYS A 31 -16.75 14.11 1.79
CA LYS A 31 -16.21 15.01 0.77
C LYS A 31 -14.67 15.07 0.84
N PRO A 32 -13.93 14.81 -0.25
CA PRO A 32 -12.50 15.03 -0.28
C PRO A 32 -12.16 16.53 -0.25
N LEU A 33 -11.28 16.93 0.68
CA LEU A 33 -10.84 18.30 0.88
C LEU A 33 -9.45 18.57 0.28
N ALA A 34 -8.55 17.60 0.35
CA ALA A 34 -7.18 17.72 -0.16
C ALA A 34 -6.54 16.35 -0.33
N ILE A 35 -5.57 16.27 -1.24
CA ILE A 35 -4.67 15.12 -1.37
C ILE A 35 -3.23 15.65 -1.24
N GLU A 36 -2.49 15.12 -0.28
CA GLU A 36 -1.04 15.29 -0.18
C GLU A 36 -0.35 14.19 -1.00
N LEU A 37 0.53 14.58 -1.92
CA LEU A 37 1.38 13.70 -2.70
C LEU A 37 2.83 13.87 -2.23
N SER A 38 3.35 12.90 -1.49
CA SER A 38 4.71 12.93 -0.93
C SER A 38 5.66 12.00 -1.67
N LYS A 39 6.88 12.45 -1.95
CA LYS A 39 7.97 11.61 -2.50
C LYS A 39 9.31 11.88 -1.81
N PRO A 40 10.26 10.92 -1.83
CA PRO A 40 11.60 11.15 -1.31
C PRO A 40 12.35 12.15 -2.20
N ARG A 41 13.13 13.05 -1.59
CA ARG A 41 13.96 14.03 -2.30
C ARG A 41 15.36 14.09 -1.67
N LEU A 42 16.39 14.26 -2.49
CA LEU A 42 17.74 14.62 -2.01
C LEU A 42 17.74 16.11 -1.65
N ILE A 43 18.13 16.41 -0.42
CA ILE A 43 18.29 17.77 0.11
C ILE A 43 19.78 18.01 0.32
N ARG A 44 20.28 19.17 -0.13
CA ARG A 44 21.65 19.60 0.15
C ARG A 44 21.70 20.24 1.54
N ASP A 45 22.77 20.00 2.28
CA ASP A 45 22.93 20.57 3.63
C ASP A 45 22.87 22.11 3.66
N CYS A 46 23.24 22.79 2.57
CA CYS A 46 23.15 24.25 2.45
C CYS A 46 21.73 24.80 2.23
N ASP A 47 20.75 23.96 1.88
CA ASP A 47 19.35 24.38 1.65
C ASP A 47 18.52 24.38 2.97
N LEU A 48 19.11 24.01 4.12
CA LEU A 48 18.44 23.96 5.43
C LEU A 48 18.10 25.33 6.05
N GLY A 49 18.56 26.44 5.44
CA GLY A 49 18.35 27.81 5.94
C GLY A 49 17.70 28.79 4.94
N PHE A 50 17.49 28.41 3.68
CA PHE A 50 16.93 29.28 2.65
C PHE A 50 15.90 28.54 1.79
N LYS A 51 14.74 29.18 1.54
CA LYS A 51 13.73 28.67 0.59
C LYS A 51 14.36 28.56 -0.81
N PRO A 52 14.33 27.39 -1.48
CA PRO A 52 15.09 27.23 -2.70
C PRO A 52 14.36 27.77 -3.94
N VAL A 53 15.12 28.50 -4.73
CA VAL A 53 14.82 28.94 -6.10
C VAL A 53 15.08 27.76 -7.05
N LEU A 54 14.01 27.33 -7.74
CA LEU A 54 13.95 26.45 -8.92
C LEU A 54 14.40 24.97 -8.79
N PRO A 55 13.66 24.02 -9.42
CA PRO A 55 14.04 22.61 -9.43
C PRO A 55 15.09 22.31 -10.50
N LEU A 56 16.18 21.66 -10.12
CA LEU A 56 17.11 21.02 -11.06
C LEU A 56 16.50 19.70 -11.56
N PRO A 57 16.65 19.36 -12.85
CA PRO A 57 16.17 18.10 -13.39
C PRO A 57 16.93 16.93 -12.78
N VAL A 58 16.20 15.87 -12.46
CA VAL A 58 16.72 14.60 -11.94
C VAL A 58 17.40 13.85 -13.09
N ILE A 59 18.61 14.26 -13.44
CA ILE A 59 19.51 13.49 -14.30
C ILE A 59 20.78 13.29 -13.49
N ASP A 60 20.95 12.08 -12.97
CA ASP A 60 22.21 11.42 -12.64
C ASP A 60 23.38 12.33 -12.21
N VAL A 61 23.14 13.24 -11.27
CA VAL A 61 24.23 14.03 -10.67
C VAL A 61 24.87 13.12 -9.65
N GLN A 62 26.00 12.50 -10.01
CA GLN A 62 26.92 11.97 -9.03
C GLN A 62 27.17 13.08 -7.99
N PRO A 63 26.90 12.83 -6.69
CA PRO A 63 27.03 13.86 -5.68
C PRO A 63 28.45 14.43 -5.73
N HIS A 64 28.56 15.75 -5.84
CA HIS A 64 29.84 16.44 -5.82
C HIS A 64 30.58 16.07 -4.52
N PRO A 65 31.89 15.72 -4.56
CA PRO A 65 32.60 15.15 -3.42
C PRO A 65 32.61 16.05 -2.16
N ASP A 66 32.43 17.35 -2.33
CA ASP A 66 32.42 18.34 -1.24
C ASP A 66 31.01 18.74 -0.74
N ILE A 67 29.93 18.15 -1.28
CA ILE A 67 28.56 18.48 -0.90
C ILE A 67 27.90 17.28 -0.23
N ASN A 68 27.58 17.44 1.05
CA ASN A 68 26.76 16.47 1.77
C ASN A 68 25.28 16.60 1.36
N TYR A 69 24.69 15.45 1.03
CA TYR A 69 23.26 15.33 0.74
C TYR A 69 22.62 14.41 1.77
N HIS A 70 21.43 14.78 2.23
CA HIS A 70 20.58 13.91 3.05
C HIS A 70 19.23 13.69 2.37
N TRP A 71 18.59 12.58 2.69
CA TRP A 71 17.27 12.27 2.16
C TRP A 71 16.19 12.95 3.00
N GLY A 72 15.37 13.80 2.35
CA GLY A 72 14.16 14.36 2.91
C GLY A 72 12.90 13.95 2.13
N VAL A 73 11.81 14.67 2.39
CA VAL A 73 10.50 14.45 1.75
C VAL A 73 10.07 15.74 1.06
N GLU A 74 9.65 15.63 -0.19
CA GLU A 74 8.96 16.69 -0.92
C GLU A 74 7.48 16.32 -1.01
N SER A 75 6.62 17.17 -0.45
CA SER A 75 5.17 17.02 -0.52
C SER A 75 4.55 18.14 -1.36
N LYS A 76 3.55 17.80 -2.16
CA LYS A 76 2.66 18.76 -2.83
C LYS A 76 1.23 18.47 -2.40
N VAL A 77 0.52 19.50 -1.94
CA VAL A 77 -0.91 19.41 -1.64
C VAL A 77 -1.70 19.83 -2.88
N VAL A 78 -2.66 19.01 -3.28
CA VAL A 78 -3.59 19.28 -4.38
C VAL A 78 -4.99 19.41 -3.80
N LEU A 79 -5.68 20.49 -4.18
CA LEU A 79 -7.05 20.78 -3.74
C LEU A 79 -8.06 20.43 -4.85
N PRO A 80 -9.33 20.14 -4.50
CA PRO A 80 -10.39 19.95 -5.46
C PRO A 80 -10.53 21.15 -6.41
N ALA A 81 -10.67 20.86 -7.70
CA ALA A 81 -10.94 21.84 -8.74
C ALA A 81 -11.80 21.21 -9.84
N ASP A 82 -12.74 22.00 -10.39
CA ASP A 82 -13.75 21.52 -11.35
C ASP A 82 -13.55 22.09 -12.76
N LYS A 83 -12.59 23.00 -12.95
CA LYS A 83 -12.31 23.66 -14.23
C LYS A 83 -10.80 23.76 -14.46
N GLY A 84 -10.41 23.99 -15.73
CA GLY A 84 -9.04 24.27 -16.11
C GLY A 84 -8.07 23.09 -15.89
N VAL A 85 -6.78 23.40 -15.97
CA VAL A 85 -5.69 22.42 -15.77
C VAL A 85 -5.69 21.87 -14.34
N GLU A 86 -6.16 22.65 -13.38
CA GLU A 86 -6.26 22.29 -11.97
C GLU A 86 -7.20 21.10 -11.76
N SER A 87 -8.31 21.02 -12.53
CA SER A 87 -9.22 19.88 -12.46
C SER A 87 -8.57 18.57 -12.95
N THR A 88 -7.73 18.64 -13.98
CA THR A 88 -6.94 17.50 -14.45
C THR A 88 -5.88 17.10 -13.42
N ILE A 89 -5.20 18.08 -12.79
CA ILE A 89 -4.24 17.81 -11.72
C ILE A 89 -4.94 17.13 -10.52
N TRP A 90 -6.13 17.59 -10.15
CA TRP A 90 -6.95 16.95 -9.11
C TRP A 90 -7.35 15.52 -9.48
N LEU A 91 -7.77 15.29 -10.73
CA LEU A 91 -8.09 13.96 -11.24
C LEU A 91 -6.87 13.02 -11.17
N LEU A 92 -5.69 13.49 -11.57
CA LEU A 92 -4.45 12.72 -11.48
C LEU A 92 -4.01 12.46 -10.03
N ALA A 93 -4.21 13.42 -9.12
CA ALA A 93 -3.96 13.23 -7.70
C ALA A 93 -4.83 12.11 -7.12
N LYS A 94 -6.12 12.08 -7.47
CA LYS A 94 -7.03 10.98 -7.13
C LYS A 94 -6.57 9.65 -7.75
N ALA A 95 -6.10 9.65 -9.00
CA ALA A 95 -5.58 8.43 -9.62
C ALA A 95 -4.40 7.84 -8.83
N HIS A 96 -3.47 8.68 -8.34
CA HIS A 96 -2.38 8.21 -7.47
C HIS A 96 -2.88 7.63 -6.14
N VAL A 97 -3.92 8.23 -5.54
CA VAL A 97 -4.57 7.69 -4.34
C VAL A 97 -5.13 6.30 -4.63
N ILE A 98 -5.91 6.15 -5.69
CA ILE A 98 -6.54 4.88 -6.06
C ILE A 98 -5.49 3.82 -6.42
N VAL A 99 -4.36 4.21 -7.01
CA VAL A 99 -3.25 3.28 -7.20
C VAL A 99 -2.73 2.81 -5.85
N ASN A 100 -2.43 3.70 -4.89
CA ASN A 100 -2.00 3.25 -3.55
C ASN A 100 -3.03 2.32 -2.89
N ASP A 101 -4.31 2.70 -2.92
CA ASP A 101 -5.40 1.94 -2.34
C ASP A 101 -5.57 0.56 -2.99
N THR A 102 -5.51 0.48 -4.32
CA THR A 102 -5.61 -0.78 -5.07
C THR A 102 -4.50 -1.77 -4.68
N ASN A 103 -3.27 -1.27 -4.50
CA ASN A 103 -2.15 -2.11 -4.08
C ASN A 103 -2.29 -2.54 -2.62
N TYR A 104 -2.72 -1.65 -1.72
CA TYR A 104 -2.96 -1.98 -0.33
C TYR A 104 -4.11 -2.99 -0.19
N HIS A 105 -5.22 -2.75 -0.88
CA HIS A 105 -6.37 -3.64 -0.94
C HIS A 105 -5.95 -5.05 -1.37
N GLN A 106 -5.30 -5.19 -2.53
CA GLN A 106 -4.99 -6.52 -3.06
C GLN A 106 -3.96 -7.28 -2.22
N LEU A 107 -2.88 -6.61 -1.80
CA LEU A 107 -1.76 -7.28 -1.12
C LEU A 107 -1.97 -7.45 0.40
N ILE A 108 -2.77 -6.58 1.01
CA ILE A 108 -2.98 -6.54 2.47
C ILE A 108 -4.42 -6.90 2.81
N SER A 109 -5.40 -6.06 2.46
CA SER A 109 -6.79 -6.29 2.89
C SER A 109 -7.36 -7.61 2.37
N HIS A 110 -6.99 -7.98 1.15
CA HIS A 110 -7.42 -9.20 0.48
C HIS A 110 -6.42 -10.34 0.71
N TRP A 111 -5.25 -10.33 0.06
CA TRP A 111 -4.31 -11.45 0.16
C TRP A 111 -3.87 -11.75 1.60
N LEU A 112 -3.33 -10.77 2.32
CA LEU A 112 -2.78 -11.02 3.65
C LEU A 112 -3.87 -11.37 4.65
N ASN A 113 -4.84 -10.46 4.83
CA ASN A 113 -5.79 -10.49 5.92
C ASN A 113 -6.92 -11.52 5.74
N THR A 114 -7.07 -12.13 4.55
CA THR A 114 -7.99 -13.25 4.36
C THR A 114 -7.25 -14.51 3.92
N HIS A 115 -6.62 -14.53 2.75
CA HIS A 115 -6.02 -15.75 2.20
C HIS A 115 -4.88 -16.29 3.07
N ALA A 116 -3.84 -15.48 3.28
CA ALA A 116 -2.60 -15.94 3.92
C ALA A 116 -2.79 -16.25 5.41
N VAL A 117 -3.56 -15.45 6.14
CA VAL A 117 -3.80 -15.67 7.58
C VAL A 117 -4.79 -16.81 7.86
N MET A 118 -5.69 -17.16 6.93
CA MET A 118 -6.66 -18.24 7.15
C MET A 118 -6.07 -19.64 6.95
N GLU A 119 -5.10 -19.80 6.05
CA GLU A 119 -4.49 -21.09 5.73
C GLU A 119 -3.87 -21.80 6.96
N PRO A 120 -3.15 -21.11 7.87
CA PRO A 120 -2.66 -21.70 9.12
C PRO A 120 -3.78 -22.27 10.02
N PHE A 121 -4.94 -21.61 10.12
CA PHE A 121 -6.06 -22.12 10.91
C PHE A 121 -6.67 -23.38 10.30
N ALA A 122 -6.79 -23.43 8.97
CA ALA A 122 -7.24 -24.63 8.26
C ALA A 122 -6.29 -25.80 8.50
N ILE A 123 -4.97 -25.58 8.35
CA ILE A 123 -3.94 -26.61 8.60
C ILE A 123 -3.99 -27.08 10.06
N ALA A 124 -4.00 -26.16 11.03
CA ALA A 124 -4.03 -26.51 12.45
C ALA A 124 -5.29 -27.29 12.85
N THR A 125 -6.45 -26.91 12.28
CA THR A 125 -7.73 -27.59 12.51
C THR A 125 -7.67 -29.04 12.03
N HIS A 126 -7.23 -29.28 10.78
CA HIS A 126 -7.13 -30.64 10.24
C HIS A 126 -6.06 -31.51 10.93
N ARG A 127 -5.00 -30.90 11.46
CA ARG A 127 -3.91 -31.62 12.13
C ARG A 127 -4.21 -32.00 13.58
N ASN A 128 -5.07 -31.26 14.27
CA ASN A 128 -5.24 -31.39 15.72
C ASN A 128 -6.67 -31.66 16.17
N LEU A 129 -7.69 -31.45 15.32
CA LEU A 129 -9.09 -31.74 15.66
C LEU A 129 -9.61 -32.90 14.81
N SER A 130 -10.03 -33.97 15.47
CA SER A 130 -10.67 -35.11 14.80
C SER A 130 -11.94 -34.67 14.06
N VAL A 131 -12.29 -35.36 12.97
CA VAL A 131 -13.49 -35.07 12.17
C VAL A 131 -14.81 -35.15 12.97
N VAL A 132 -14.80 -35.85 14.12
CA VAL A 132 -15.96 -35.91 15.03
C VAL A 132 -15.99 -34.78 16.06
N HIS A 133 -14.89 -34.03 16.22
CA HIS A 133 -14.77 -32.95 17.21
C HIS A 133 -15.76 -31.81 16.89
N PRO A 134 -16.51 -31.28 17.88
CA PRO A 134 -17.53 -30.27 17.60
C PRO A 134 -16.95 -29.00 16.97
N VAL A 135 -15.77 -28.53 17.42
CA VAL A 135 -15.09 -27.36 16.84
C VAL A 135 -14.60 -27.65 15.41
N TYR A 136 -14.21 -28.89 15.08
CA TYR A 136 -13.88 -29.24 13.69
C TYR A 136 -15.10 -29.06 12.81
N LYS A 137 -16.24 -29.62 13.21
CA LYS A 137 -17.51 -29.52 12.46
C LYS A 137 -17.98 -28.06 12.30
N LEU A 138 -17.77 -27.24 13.32
CA LEU A 138 -18.09 -25.81 13.28
C LEU A 138 -17.22 -25.05 12.27
N LEU A 139 -15.90 -25.28 12.29
CA LEU A 139 -14.95 -24.49 11.50
C LEU A 139 -14.77 -25.00 10.06
N HIS A 140 -14.87 -26.31 9.85
CA HIS A 140 -14.55 -26.95 8.57
C HIS A 140 -15.27 -26.34 7.35
N PRO A 141 -16.58 -26.01 7.39
CA PRO A 141 -17.26 -25.38 6.26
C PRO A 141 -16.64 -24.05 5.82
N HIS A 142 -16.00 -23.32 6.74
CA HIS A 142 -15.39 -22.01 6.48
C HIS A 142 -14.01 -22.09 5.83
N TYR A 143 -13.42 -23.28 5.73
CA TYR A 143 -12.11 -23.49 5.08
C TYR A 143 -12.22 -24.04 3.67
N ARG A 144 -13.44 -24.25 3.17
CA ARG A 144 -13.68 -24.81 1.85
C ARG A 144 -12.87 -24.06 0.80
N ASP A 145 -12.10 -24.81 0.02
CA ASP A 145 -11.24 -24.34 -1.07
C ASP A 145 -10.11 -23.36 -0.69
N THR A 146 -9.93 -22.98 0.59
CA THR A 146 -8.90 -22.02 1.02
C THR A 146 -7.49 -22.47 0.66
N ILE A 147 -7.12 -23.73 0.98
CA ILE A 147 -5.80 -24.26 0.66
C ILE A 147 -5.61 -24.39 -0.87
N ASN A 148 -6.66 -24.79 -1.59
CA ASN A 148 -6.61 -24.97 -3.03
C ASN A 148 -6.39 -23.64 -3.77
N ILE A 149 -7.18 -22.60 -3.44
CA ILE A 149 -7.03 -21.29 -4.08
C ILE A 149 -5.70 -20.63 -3.70
N ASN A 150 -5.21 -20.82 -2.48
CA ASN A 150 -3.91 -20.29 -2.07
C ASN A 150 -2.75 -21.00 -2.78
N ALA A 151 -2.85 -22.32 -3.00
CA ALA A 151 -1.86 -23.06 -3.78
C ALA A 151 -1.79 -22.53 -5.22
N LEU A 152 -2.94 -22.36 -5.88
CA LEU A 152 -3.01 -21.76 -7.21
C LEU A 152 -2.47 -20.32 -7.22
N ALA A 153 -2.82 -19.50 -6.23
CA ALA A 153 -2.30 -18.14 -6.14
C ALA A 153 -0.77 -18.10 -6.06
N ARG A 154 -0.16 -19.00 -5.28
CA ARG A 154 1.30 -19.14 -5.22
C ARG A 154 1.93 -19.59 -6.54
N GLU A 155 1.19 -20.27 -7.41
CA GLU A 155 1.69 -20.79 -8.69
C GLU A 155 1.55 -19.80 -9.85
N ILE A 156 0.44 -19.03 -9.89
CA ILE A 156 0.10 -18.21 -11.06
C ILE A 156 -0.15 -16.72 -10.78
N LEU A 157 -0.38 -16.34 -9.52
CA LEU A 157 -0.84 -14.98 -9.17
C LEU A 157 0.24 -14.14 -8.49
N ILE A 158 0.89 -14.68 -7.46
CA ILE A 158 1.81 -13.95 -6.57
C ILE A 158 3.27 -14.41 -6.66
N ASN A 159 3.59 -15.32 -7.57
CA ASN A 159 4.97 -15.74 -7.84
C ASN A 159 5.74 -14.68 -8.64
N ALA A 160 7.06 -14.80 -8.61
CA ALA A 160 7.97 -13.91 -9.35
C ALA A 160 7.63 -13.87 -10.84
N GLY A 161 7.52 -12.66 -11.39
CA GLY A 161 7.20 -12.43 -12.79
C GLY A 161 5.80 -12.85 -13.22
N SER A 162 4.84 -13.02 -12.30
CA SER A 162 3.45 -13.40 -12.60
C SER A 162 2.49 -12.20 -12.57
N ILE A 163 1.18 -12.45 -12.52
CA ILE A 163 0.12 -11.46 -12.68
C ILE A 163 0.30 -10.27 -11.75
N VAL A 164 0.49 -10.48 -10.44
CA VAL A 164 0.61 -9.36 -9.49
C VAL A 164 1.84 -8.51 -9.78
N GLU A 165 3.01 -9.12 -9.98
CA GLU A 165 4.23 -8.35 -10.25
C GLU A 165 4.21 -7.62 -11.60
N GLN A 166 3.46 -8.13 -12.58
CA GLN A 166 3.35 -7.50 -13.90
C GLN A 166 2.29 -6.38 -13.97
N THR A 167 1.27 -6.43 -13.11
CA THR A 167 0.09 -5.55 -13.24
C THR A 167 -0.10 -4.56 -12.08
N PHE A 168 0.59 -4.77 -10.95
CA PHE A 168 0.52 -3.90 -9.76
C PHE A 168 1.78 -3.04 -9.61
N LEU A 169 1.61 -1.87 -9.00
CA LEU A 169 2.63 -0.83 -8.93
C LEU A 169 3.96 -1.29 -8.28
N PRO A 170 3.97 -2.06 -7.18
CA PRO A 170 5.21 -2.46 -6.53
C PRO A 170 6.05 -3.46 -7.33
N GLY A 171 5.47 -4.09 -8.35
CA GLY A 171 6.12 -5.14 -9.14
C GLY A 171 6.76 -6.22 -8.25
N PRO A 172 8.08 -6.47 -8.36
CA PRO A 172 8.79 -7.49 -7.58
C PRO A 172 8.81 -7.22 -6.06
N TYR A 173 8.43 -6.01 -5.62
CA TYR A 173 8.37 -5.66 -4.20
C TYR A 173 7.01 -5.98 -3.56
N SER A 174 6.04 -6.52 -4.31
CA SER A 174 4.66 -6.72 -3.85
C SER A 174 4.57 -7.62 -2.62
N MET A 175 5.19 -8.80 -2.65
CA MET A 175 5.08 -9.76 -1.55
C MET A 175 5.89 -9.35 -0.31
N GLU A 176 7.04 -8.70 -0.49
CA GLU A 176 7.80 -8.16 0.66
C GLU A 176 7.07 -7.01 1.35
N MET A 177 6.28 -6.21 0.63
CA MET A 177 5.41 -5.18 1.22
C MET A 177 4.35 -5.82 2.13
N SER A 178 3.67 -6.87 1.65
CA SER A 178 2.69 -7.61 2.45
C SER A 178 3.31 -8.17 3.74
N SER A 179 4.48 -8.79 3.63
CA SER A 179 5.26 -9.29 4.78
C SER A 179 5.67 -8.18 5.77
N ALA A 180 6.08 -7.01 5.26
CA ALA A 180 6.42 -5.88 6.12
C ALA A 180 5.21 -5.35 6.90
N VAL A 181 4.02 -5.32 6.29
CA VAL A 181 2.77 -4.93 6.95
C VAL A 181 2.32 -5.97 7.98
N TYR A 182 2.54 -7.26 7.71
CA TYR A 182 2.19 -8.34 8.64
C TYR A 182 2.84 -8.20 10.03
N LYS A 183 3.98 -7.52 10.13
CA LYS A 183 4.63 -7.21 11.43
C LYS A 183 3.73 -6.42 12.39
N ASN A 184 2.72 -5.72 11.88
CA ASN A 184 1.75 -4.96 12.66
C ASN A 184 0.36 -5.60 12.67
N TRP A 185 0.21 -6.81 12.10
CA TRP A 185 -1.05 -7.53 12.12
C TRP A 185 -1.32 -8.08 13.53
N VAL A 186 -2.55 -7.89 14.00
CA VAL A 186 -2.99 -8.30 15.33
C VAL A 186 -4.30 -9.05 15.17
N PHE A 187 -4.31 -10.33 15.58
CA PHE A 187 -5.46 -11.23 15.42
C PHE A 187 -6.73 -10.68 16.08
N THR A 188 -6.62 -10.15 17.31
CA THR A 188 -7.76 -9.64 18.06
C THR A 188 -8.36 -8.36 17.46
N ASP A 189 -7.58 -7.63 16.67
CA ASP A 189 -8.05 -6.41 16.00
C ASP A 189 -8.87 -6.75 14.74
N GLN A 190 -8.87 -8.00 14.28
CA GLN A 190 -9.64 -8.42 13.10
C GLN A 190 -11.15 -8.57 13.39
N ALA A 191 -11.55 -8.59 14.67
CA ALA A 191 -12.95 -8.56 15.03
C ALA A 191 -13.54 -7.21 14.62
N LEU A 192 -14.64 -7.22 13.85
CA LEU A 192 -15.24 -6.00 13.29
C LEU A 192 -15.44 -4.87 14.32
N PRO A 193 -15.94 -5.12 15.56
CA PRO A 193 -16.06 -4.05 16.55
C PRO A 193 -14.71 -3.43 16.96
N ASN A 194 -13.66 -4.25 17.08
CA ASN A 194 -12.32 -3.79 17.46
C ASN A 194 -11.67 -3.00 16.31
N ASP A 195 -11.83 -3.47 15.07
CA ASP A 195 -11.34 -2.74 13.88
C ASP A 195 -12.00 -1.35 13.78
N LEU A 196 -13.32 -1.27 13.96
CA LEU A 196 -14.07 0.00 13.89
C LEU A 196 -13.66 0.99 14.98
N ILE A 197 -13.29 0.52 16.18
CA ILE A 197 -12.82 1.39 17.28
C ILE A 197 -11.37 1.85 17.05
N LYS A 198 -10.54 1.00 16.45
CA LYS A 198 -9.11 1.27 16.25
C LYS A 198 -8.83 2.35 15.20
N ARG A 199 -9.72 2.52 14.20
CA ARG A 199 -9.56 3.43 13.06
C ARG A 199 -10.20 4.79 13.28
#